data_AF-A0A6C0CV77-F1
#
_entry.id   AF-A0A6C0CV77-F1
#
_cell.length_a   1.000
_cell.length_b   1.000
_cell.length_c   1.000
_cell.angle_alpha   90.00
_cell.angle_beta   90.00
_cell.angle_gamma   90.00
#
_symmetry.space_group_name_H-M   'P 1'
#
loop_
_entity.id
_entity.type
_entity.pdbx_description
1 polymer ?
#
loop_
_entity_poly.entity_id
_entity_poly.type
_entity_poly.pdbx_seq_one_letter_code
_entity_poly.pdbx_strand_id
1 'polypeptide(L)' 'MQEFVNFDWLSYLNYYRELRKKGINTKVKAWNHWLLTGKKEGFIFFELEQTKTNG' A
#
# COMPACT_ATOMS: atom_id res chain seq x y z
N MET A 1 -2.80 12.84 4.91
CA MET A 1 -3.31 12.78 3.52
C MET A 1 -2.21 12.49 2.50
N GLN A 2 -1.01 13.04 2.67
CA GLN A 2 0.12 12.80 1.76
C GLN A 2 0.56 11.32 1.71
N GLU A 3 0.54 10.61 2.85
CA GLU A 3 0.82 9.16 2.89
C GLU A 3 -0.16 8.33 2.05
N PHE A 4 -1.46 8.70 2.00
CA PHE A 4 -2.43 8.01 1.15
C PHE A 4 -2.16 8.25 -0.34
N VAL A 5 -1.77 9.48 -0.69
CA VAL A 5 -1.40 9.84 -2.07
C VAL A 5 -0.21 8.99 -2.50
N ASN A 6 0.85 8.97 -1.66
CA ASN A 6 2.10 8.26 -1.93
C ASN A 6 2.02 6.74 -1.68
N PHE A 7 0.91 6.20 -1.20
CA PHE A 7 0.82 4.76 -0.94
C PHE A 7 0.72 3.95 -2.23
N ASP A 8 1.77 3.19 -2.53
CA ASP A 8 1.81 2.20 -3.62
C ASP A 8 1.08 0.93 -3.21
N TRP A 9 -0.24 1.03 -3.28
CA TRP A 9 -1.15 -0.05 -2.97
C TRP A 9 -1.00 -1.26 -3.92
N LEU A 10 -0.47 -1.07 -5.14
CA LEU A 10 -0.26 -2.18 -6.08
C LEU A 10 0.91 -3.04 -5.62
N SER A 11 2.05 -2.43 -5.29
CA SER A 11 3.20 -3.13 -4.70
C SER A 11 2.82 -3.79 -3.38
N TYR A 12 2.05 -3.10 -2.53
CA TYR A 12 1.52 -3.64 -1.29
C TYR A 12 0.67 -4.91 -1.53
N LEU A 13 -0.28 -4.89 -2.47
CA LEU A 13 -1.11 -6.06 -2.76
C LEU A 13 -0.38 -7.18 -3.53
N ASN A 14 0.66 -6.83 -4.29
CA ASN A 14 1.51 -7.82 -4.96
C ASN A 14 2.40 -8.57 -3.97
N TYR A 15 2.90 -7.86 -2.95
CA TYR A 15 3.64 -8.46 -1.85
C TYR A 15 2.73 -9.31 -0.97
N TYR A 16 1.60 -8.77 -0.52
CA TYR A 16 0.63 -9.48 0.33
C TYR A 16 -0.52 -10.07 -0.48
N ARG A 17 -0.23 -11.09 -1.30
CA ARG A 17 -1.20 -11.73 -2.23
C ARG A 17 -2.48 -12.23 -1.54
N GLU A 18 -2.38 -12.64 -0.27
CA GLU A 18 -3.52 -13.10 0.53
C GLU A 18 -4.57 -12.00 0.76
N LEU A 19 -4.18 -10.72 0.78
CA LEU A 19 -5.13 -9.60 0.89
C LEU A 19 -6.05 -9.55 -0.33
N ARG A 20 -5.51 -9.83 -1.53
CA ARG A 20 -6.32 -9.90 -2.76
C ARG A 20 -7.34 -11.05 -2.70
N LYS A 21 -6.93 -12.21 -2.17
CA LYS A 21 -7.83 -13.36 -1.96
C LYS A 21 -8.96 -13.03 -0.97
N LYS A 22 -8.68 -12.18 0.02
CA LYS A 22 -9.68 -11.64 0.98
C LYS A 22 -10.53 -10.49 0.40
N GLY A 23 -10.40 -10.17 -0.88
CA GLY A 23 -11.18 -9.11 -1.54
C GLY A 23 -10.66 -7.69 -1.33
N ILE A 24 -9.44 -7.52 -0.79
CA ILE A 24 -8.73 -6.25 -0.72
C ILE A 24 -8.00 -6.05 -2.05
N ASN A 25 -8.68 -5.41 -2.99
CA ASN A 25 -8.25 -5.28 -4.38
C ASN A 25 -8.35 -3.84 -4.93
N THR A 26 -8.52 -2.85 -4.04
CA THR A 26 -8.56 -1.43 -4.40
C THR A 26 -7.66 -0.61 -3.47
N LYS A 27 -7.22 0.56 -3.95
CA LYS A 27 -6.37 1.48 -3.16
C LYS A 27 -6.97 1.80 -1.79
N VAL A 28 -8.26 2.11 -1.75
CA VAL A 28 -8.97 2.46 -0.50
C VAL A 28 -8.99 1.28 0.48
N LYS A 29 -9.29 0.06 -0.01
CA LYS A 29 -9.29 -1.14 0.85
C LYS A 29 -7.90 -1.46 1.36
N ALA A 30 -6.89 -1.40 0.50
CA ALA A 30 -5.50 -1.66 0.86
C ALA A 30 -4.99 -0.63 1.88
N TRP A 31 -5.34 0.64 1.69
CA TRP A 31 -5.00 1.71 2.62
C TRP A 31 -5.67 1.55 3.98
N ASN A 32 -6.96 1.19 4.00
CA ASN A 32 -7.67 0.92 5.25
C ASN A 32 -7.04 -0.27 5.99
N HIS A 33 -6.69 -1.35 5.27
CA HIS A 33 -5.98 -2.48 5.86
C HIS A 33 -4.61 -2.07 6.42
N TRP A 34 -3.86 -1.27 5.67
CA TRP A 34 -2.59 -0.74 6.12
C TRP A 34 -2.73 0.11 7.39
N LEU A 35 -3.69 1.04 7.43
CA LEU A 35 -3.90 1.91 8.59
C LEU A 35 -4.34 1.16 9.85
N LEU A 36 -5.25 0.20 9.70
CA LEU A 36 -5.87 -0.50 10.84
C LEU A 36 -5.00 -1.64 11.36
N THR A 37 -4.35 -2.36 10.44
CA THR A 37 -3.61 -3.59 10.72
C THR A 37 -2.13 -3.40 10.40
N GLY A 38 -1.81 -3.03 9.16
CA GLY A 38 -0.42 -3.00 8.67
C GLY A 38 0.53 -2.14 9.52
N LYS A 39 0.10 -0.93 9.90
CA LYS A 39 0.87 0.01 10.72
C LYS A 39 1.12 -0.51 12.14
N LYS A 40 0.21 -1.32 12.69
CA LYS A 40 0.32 -1.89 14.04
C LYS A 40 1.13 -3.19 14.05
N GLU A 41 0.97 -4.00 13.02
CA GLU A 41 1.61 -5.32 12.88
C GLU A 41 2.96 -5.26 12.17
N GLY A 42 3.42 -4.07 11.77
CA GLY A 42 4.74 -3.89 11.16
C GLY A 42 4.83 -4.42 9.73
N PHE A 43 3.74 -4.32 8.96
CA PHE A 43 3.78 -4.59 7.52
C PHE A 43 4.73 -3.58 6.83
N ILE A 44 5.04 -3.77 5.54
CA ILE A 44 5.89 -2.85 4.77
C ILE A 44 5.06 -1.75 4.09
N PHE A 45 5.44 -0.49 4.30
CA PHE A 45 4.86 0.65 3.58
C PHE A 45 5.57 0.78 2.25
N PHE A 46 4.83 0.62 1.17
CA PHE A 46 5.35 0.88 -0.18
C PHE A 46 5.03 2.32 -0.54
N GLU A 47 6.07 3.15 -0.62
CA GLU A 47 5.95 4.50 -1.14
C GLU A 47 6.05 4.44 -2.67
N LEU A 48 5.16 5.17 -3.36
CA LEU A 48 5.31 5.44 -4.77
C LEU A 48 6.65 6.15 -4.94
N GLU A 49 7.61 5.46 -5.54
CA GLU A 49 8.86 6.08 -5.98
C GLU A 49 8.46 7.23 -6.90
N GLN A 50 8.55 8.46 -6.40
CA GLN A 50 8.55 9.62 -7.27
C GLN A 50 9.78 9.41 -8.13
N THR A 51 9.58 9.02 -9.39
CA THR A 51 10.64 8.99 -10.39
C THR A 51 11.23 10.39 -10.41
N LYS A 52 12.27 10.61 -9.62
CA LYS A 52 13.32 11.56 -9.93
C LYS A 52 14.01 10.98 -11.14
N THR A 53 13.39 11.16 -12.30
CA THR A 53 14.14 11.28 -13.53
C THR A 53 14.97 12.54 -13.35
N ASN A 54 16.15 12.37 -12.75
CA ASN A 54 17.22 13.36 -12.89
C ASN A 54 17.43 13.52 -14.40
N GLY A 55 17.55 14.79 -14.82
CA GLY A 55 17.64 15.21 -16.22
C GLY A 55 18.83 14.68 -16.99
#